data_AF-A0A0K8Q6M4-F1
#
_entry.id   AF-A0A0K8Q6M4-F1
#
_cell.length_a   1.000
_cell.length_b   1.000
_cell.length_c   1.000
_cell.angle_alpha   90.00
_cell.angle_beta   90.00
_cell.angle_gamma   90.00
#
_symmetry.space_group_name_H-M   'P 1'
#
loop_
_entity.id
_entity.type
_entity.pdbx_description
1 polymer ?
#
loop_
_entity_poly.entity_id
_entity_poly.type
_entity_poly.pdbx_seq_one_letter_code
_entity_poly.pdbx_strand_id
1 'polypeptide(L)'
;MKPFTFAEWLNEGKPLNAIVDASRRSYPLDFPWKDSCGKVRGAYSTAQKNAGLEAADDLKNNDEGYYRRMPVNYGLYNSINTATFASAAQLDFCGIQKMVDAVGLHSGLDNAQVNMHQLGNLLGAIGIAPLHLANAFATFADDGRYCAPIAITEVRDPSGQKLPAAVSDCRNAVKPDVARGVNSVLQDVLKRGSGVYINPKVQDKVPVAAKTGTSNNNGATWVVGYTSGLATASFFGDTTEGQKRAGQDVTINGKFYKAIDGYMLAGPQWANYMVQVAGMYPAVAFPPPPPSMTGPESPSPGPSR
;
A
#
# COMPACT_ATOMS: atom_id res chain seq x y z
N MET A 1 -0.37 2.08 2.47
CA MET A 1 -0.31 3.50 2.07
C MET A 1 0.48 3.76 0.79
N LYS A 2 1.72 3.26 0.64
CA LYS A 2 2.57 3.48 -0.56
C LYS A 2 1.86 3.34 -1.94
N PRO A 3 0.97 2.36 -2.18
CA PRO A 3 0.28 2.26 -3.47
C PRO A 3 -0.56 3.49 -3.83
N PHE A 4 -1.08 4.24 -2.86
CA PHE A 4 -1.89 5.44 -3.12
C PHE A 4 -1.04 6.63 -3.56
N THR A 5 0.14 6.82 -2.97
CA THR A 5 1.15 7.78 -3.47
C THR A 5 1.59 7.43 -4.89
N PHE A 6 1.75 6.13 -5.18
CA PHE A 6 2.08 5.67 -6.53
C PHE A 6 0.92 5.81 -7.52
N ALA A 7 -0.31 5.60 -7.08
CA ALA A 7 -1.48 5.85 -7.90
C ALA A 7 -1.55 7.33 -8.29
N GLU A 8 -1.25 8.25 -7.36
CA GLU A 8 -1.19 9.68 -7.69
C GLU A 8 -0.04 10.01 -8.64
N TRP A 9 1.12 9.37 -8.49
CA TRP A 9 2.23 9.48 -9.46
C TRP A 9 1.77 9.19 -10.90
N LEU A 10 1.03 8.11 -11.09
CA LEU A 10 0.48 7.75 -12.40
C LEU A 10 -0.66 8.69 -12.83
N ASN A 11 -1.46 9.19 -11.88
CA ASN A 11 -2.56 10.10 -12.16
C ASN A 11 -2.08 11.48 -12.65
N GLU A 12 -0.92 11.95 -12.18
CA GLU A 12 -0.21 13.12 -12.74
C GLU A 12 0.48 12.84 -14.09
N GLY A 13 0.31 11.63 -14.65
CA GLY A 13 0.83 11.25 -15.97
C GLY A 13 2.31 10.88 -15.98
N LYS A 14 2.92 10.64 -14.82
CA LYS A 14 4.33 10.23 -14.73
C LYS A 14 4.46 8.72 -14.99
N PRO A 15 5.52 8.24 -15.68
CA PRO A 15 5.60 6.86 -16.11
C PRO A 15 6.01 5.89 -14.98
N LEU A 16 5.67 4.61 -15.14
CA LEU A 16 5.92 3.52 -14.21
C LEU A 16 7.41 3.31 -13.89
N ASN A 17 8.27 3.54 -14.87
CA ASN A 17 9.71 3.28 -14.79
C ASN A 17 10.57 4.54 -14.60
N ALA A 18 9.95 5.71 -14.40
CA ALA A 18 10.70 6.94 -14.17
C ALA A 18 11.64 6.81 -12.96
N ILE A 19 12.84 7.37 -13.12
CA ILE A 19 13.89 7.32 -12.10
C ILE A 19 13.65 8.41 -11.06
N VAL A 20 13.60 8.02 -9.79
CA VAL A 20 13.56 8.93 -8.64
C VAL A 20 14.88 8.88 -7.87
N ASP A 21 15.27 10.00 -7.28
CA ASP A 21 16.44 10.05 -6.39
C ASP A 21 16.07 9.60 -4.97
N ALA A 22 16.12 8.29 -4.75
CA ALA A 22 15.84 7.67 -3.46
C ALA A 22 17.07 7.64 -2.53
N SER A 23 18.15 8.38 -2.83
CA SER A 23 19.28 8.58 -1.92
C SER A 23 19.00 9.59 -0.81
N ARG A 24 18.07 10.53 -1.04
CA ARG A 24 17.68 11.54 -0.05
C ARG A 24 16.95 10.90 1.13
N ARG A 25 17.47 11.17 2.33
CA ARG A 25 16.90 10.71 3.61
C ARG A 25 16.37 11.86 4.47
N SER A 26 16.89 13.08 4.26
CA SER A 26 16.50 14.26 5.01
C SER A 26 15.45 15.08 4.24
N TYR A 27 14.34 15.34 4.91
CA TYR A 27 13.23 16.21 4.52
C TYR A 27 12.92 17.11 5.74
N PRO A 28 13.64 18.22 5.89
CA PRO A 28 13.49 19.11 7.04
C PRO A 28 12.14 19.86 7.02
N LEU A 29 11.82 20.55 8.12
CA LEU A 29 10.56 21.29 8.30
C LEU A 29 10.31 22.37 7.23
N ASP A 30 11.37 22.93 6.67
CA ASP A 30 11.36 23.93 5.59
C ASP A 30 11.47 23.32 4.19
N PHE A 31 11.40 21.98 4.08
CA PHE A 31 11.41 21.32 2.77
C PHE A 31 10.24 21.83 1.91
N PRO A 32 10.49 22.25 0.66
CA PRO A 32 9.50 22.92 -0.18
C PRO A 32 8.55 21.92 -0.84
N TRP A 33 7.70 21.27 -0.05
CA TRP A 33 6.66 20.39 -0.56
C TRP A 33 5.65 21.16 -1.41
N LYS A 34 5.28 20.61 -2.56
CA LYS A 34 4.15 21.12 -3.35
C LYS A 34 2.85 20.64 -2.70
N ASP A 35 1.98 21.57 -2.37
CA ASP A 35 0.68 21.30 -1.76
C ASP A 35 -0.30 22.42 -2.09
N SER A 36 -1.35 22.11 -2.84
CA SER A 36 -2.36 23.08 -3.27
C SER A 36 -3.60 23.17 -2.38
N CYS A 37 -3.73 22.34 -1.34
CA CYS A 37 -4.91 22.36 -0.48
C CYS A 37 -4.65 22.22 1.02
N GLY A 38 -3.40 22.36 1.47
CA GLY A 38 -3.08 22.28 2.88
C GLY A 38 -1.69 22.80 3.22
N LYS A 39 -1.15 22.25 4.30
CA LYS A 39 0.24 22.40 4.68
C LYS A 39 0.78 21.05 5.12
N VAL A 40 1.85 20.60 4.48
CA VAL A 40 2.59 19.40 4.89
C VAL A 40 3.18 19.59 6.29
N ARG A 41 3.02 18.58 7.15
CA ARG A 41 3.42 18.54 8.56
C ARG A 41 4.38 17.38 8.85
N GLY A 42 5.22 17.58 9.85
CA GLY A 42 6.29 16.67 10.23
C GLY A 42 7.54 16.84 9.37
N ALA A 43 8.63 16.24 9.81
CA ALA A 43 9.92 16.26 9.13
C ALA A 43 10.69 14.95 9.38
N TYR A 44 11.56 14.58 8.44
CA TYR A 44 12.58 13.55 8.64
C TYR A 44 13.93 14.26 8.62
N SER A 45 14.48 14.59 9.79
CA SER A 45 15.76 15.28 9.90
C SER A 45 16.36 15.02 11.29
N THR A 46 17.36 14.15 11.35
CA THR A 46 18.06 13.84 12.62
C THR A 46 18.63 15.11 13.25
N ALA A 47 19.14 16.04 12.43
CA ALA A 47 19.68 17.32 12.89
C ALA A 47 18.60 18.18 13.58
N GLN A 48 17.42 18.33 12.96
CA GLN A 48 16.33 19.12 13.56
C GLN A 48 15.73 18.42 14.79
N LYS A 49 15.62 17.10 14.77
CA LYS A 49 15.22 16.30 15.94
C LYS A 49 16.17 16.54 17.12
N ASN A 50 17.48 16.47 16.87
CA ASN A 50 18.51 16.71 17.91
C ASN A 50 18.50 18.16 18.41
N ALA A 51 18.01 19.11 17.61
CA ALA A 51 17.79 20.49 18.01
C ALA A 51 16.46 20.71 18.78
N GLY A 52 15.71 19.65 19.09
CA GLY A 52 14.44 19.72 19.83
C GLY A 52 13.23 20.15 19.00
N LEU A 53 13.35 20.17 17.67
CA LEU A 53 12.24 20.48 16.77
C LEU A 53 11.38 19.24 16.54
N GLU A 54 10.12 19.44 16.11
CA GLU A 54 9.15 18.38 15.82
C GLU A 54 9.51 17.61 14.52
N ALA A 55 10.58 16.81 14.60
CA ALA A 55 11.14 16.02 13.51
C ALA A 55 11.45 14.60 13.97
N ALA A 56 11.35 13.65 13.03
CA ALA A 56 11.84 12.29 13.19
C ALA A 56 13.32 12.19 12.79
N ASP A 57 13.95 11.05 13.10
CA ASP A 57 15.26 10.71 12.51
C ASP A 57 15.19 10.71 10.99
N ASP A 58 16.34 10.86 10.32
CA ASP A 58 16.41 10.76 8.87
C ASP A 58 15.76 9.46 8.37
N LEU A 59 15.01 9.56 7.28
CA LEU A 59 14.25 8.46 6.71
C LEU A 59 15.15 7.24 6.46
N LYS A 60 14.67 6.07 6.90
CA LYS A 60 15.37 4.79 6.75
C LYS A 60 14.60 3.83 5.86
N ASN A 61 15.32 3.01 5.12
CA ASN A 61 14.79 1.80 4.49
C ASN A 61 14.96 0.61 5.44
N ASN A 62 14.19 -0.46 5.23
CA ASN A 62 14.30 -1.70 6.03
C ASN A 62 15.67 -2.35 5.82
N ASP A 63 16.11 -2.37 4.56
CA ASP A 63 17.34 -3.01 4.12
C ASP A 63 18.35 -1.96 3.65
N GLU A 64 19.64 -2.35 3.69
CA GLU A 64 20.75 -1.54 3.19
C GLU A 64 20.82 -1.53 1.65
N GLY A 65 21.63 -0.62 1.07
CA GLY A 65 21.87 -0.58 -0.38
C GLY A 65 20.79 0.08 -1.24
N TYR A 66 19.73 0.60 -0.62
CA TYR A 66 18.61 1.25 -1.32
C TYR A 66 18.69 2.79 -1.35
N TYR A 67 19.71 3.41 -0.76
CA TYR A 67 19.93 4.87 -0.85
C TYR A 67 20.60 5.26 -2.17
N ARG A 68 19.88 5.10 -3.27
CA ARG A 68 20.38 5.35 -4.63
C ARG A 68 19.23 5.71 -5.56
N ARG A 69 19.55 6.23 -6.75
CA ARG A 69 18.58 6.39 -7.83
C ARG A 69 17.98 5.05 -8.21
N MET A 70 16.67 5.00 -8.45
CA MET A 70 15.97 3.78 -8.86
C MET A 70 14.68 4.11 -9.63
N PRO A 71 14.18 3.17 -10.46
CA PRO A 71 12.82 3.25 -10.98
C PRO A 71 11.78 3.31 -9.87
N VAL A 72 10.76 4.14 -10.03
CA VAL A 72 9.71 4.31 -9.00
C VAL A 72 8.90 3.03 -8.78
N ASN A 73 8.62 2.24 -9.83
CA ASN A 73 8.03 0.91 -9.69
C ASN A 73 8.91 -0.05 -8.87
N TYR A 74 10.23 -0.04 -9.07
CA TYR A 74 11.20 -0.79 -8.26
C TYR A 74 11.09 -0.41 -6.79
N GLY A 75 10.98 0.89 -6.51
CA GLY A 75 10.73 1.40 -5.17
C GLY A 75 9.44 0.84 -4.56
N LEU A 76 8.33 0.84 -5.32
CA LEU A 76 7.05 0.35 -4.82
C LEU A 76 7.07 -1.16 -4.55
N TYR A 77 7.52 -1.99 -5.51
CA TYR A 77 7.43 -3.44 -5.35
C TYR A 77 8.39 -4.00 -4.28
N ASN A 78 9.54 -3.35 -4.07
CA ASN A 78 10.45 -3.65 -2.95
C ASN A 78 10.08 -2.91 -1.66
N SER A 79 9.03 -2.09 -1.64
CA SER A 79 8.60 -1.35 -0.45
C SER A 79 9.66 -0.38 0.08
N ILE A 80 10.38 0.34 -0.79
CA ILE A 80 11.44 1.28 -0.40
C ILE A 80 10.82 2.60 0.10
N ASN A 81 11.13 2.98 1.33
CA ASN A 81 10.61 4.18 1.98
C ASN A 81 11.13 5.44 1.29
N THR A 82 12.44 5.51 1.03
CA THR A 82 13.04 6.70 0.38
C THR A 82 12.56 6.89 -1.05
N ALA A 83 12.21 5.83 -1.77
CA ALA A 83 11.58 5.95 -3.09
C ALA A 83 10.16 6.50 -3.01
N THR A 84 9.39 6.15 -1.97
CA THR A 84 8.05 6.71 -1.72
C THR A 84 8.13 8.22 -1.45
N PHE A 85 9.13 8.67 -0.70
CA PHE A 85 9.34 10.09 -0.44
C PHE A 85 9.90 10.85 -1.63
N ALA A 86 10.83 10.22 -2.37
CA ALA A 86 11.38 10.80 -3.59
C ALA A 86 10.32 10.98 -4.69
N SER A 87 9.31 10.09 -4.76
CA SER A 87 8.16 10.29 -5.63
C SER A 87 7.22 11.36 -5.07
N ALA A 88 6.86 11.31 -3.78
CA ALA A 88 6.00 12.33 -3.14
C ALA A 88 6.56 13.75 -3.27
N ALA A 89 7.89 13.93 -3.27
CA ALA A 89 8.55 15.23 -3.42
C ALA A 89 8.36 15.86 -4.81
N GLN A 90 7.82 15.11 -5.76
CA GLN A 90 7.53 15.54 -7.13
C GLN A 90 6.02 15.59 -7.44
N LEU A 91 5.18 15.35 -6.42
CA LEU A 91 3.72 15.36 -6.51
C LEU A 91 3.16 16.56 -5.75
N ASP A 92 1.92 16.90 -6.06
CA ASP A 92 1.09 17.70 -5.18
C ASP A 92 0.49 16.84 -4.06
N PHE A 93 0.74 17.19 -2.79
CA PHE A 93 0.15 16.46 -1.65
C PHE A 93 -1.38 16.46 -1.67
N CYS A 94 -1.99 17.48 -2.27
CA CYS A 94 -3.43 17.50 -2.47
C CYS A 94 -3.93 16.35 -3.34
N GLY A 95 -3.15 15.96 -4.35
CA GLY A 95 -3.46 14.80 -5.19
C GLY A 95 -3.41 13.49 -4.41
N ILE A 96 -2.39 13.34 -3.56
CA ILE A 96 -2.25 12.16 -2.68
C ILE A 96 -3.43 12.07 -1.70
N GLN A 97 -3.83 13.19 -1.10
CA GLN A 97 -4.99 13.26 -0.21
C GLN A 97 -6.27 12.83 -0.95
N LYS A 98 -6.54 13.43 -2.12
CA LYS A 98 -7.71 13.08 -2.94
C LYS A 98 -7.75 11.61 -3.33
N MET A 99 -6.60 11.01 -3.65
CA MET A 99 -6.51 9.59 -3.97
C MET A 99 -6.94 8.71 -2.78
N VAL A 100 -6.49 9.04 -1.56
CA VAL A 100 -6.84 8.32 -0.32
C VAL A 100 -8.31 8.52 0.05
N ASP A 101 -8.85 9.72 -0.10
CA ASP A 101 -10.26 10.02 0.14
C ASP A 101 -11.18 9.30 -0.85
N ALA A 102 -10.80 9.29 -2.13
CA ALA A 102 -11.59 8.68 -3.20
C ALA A 102 -11.81 7.19 -2.96
N VAL A 103 -10.80 6.48 -2.45
CA VAL A 103 -10.87 5.07 -2.07
C VAL A 103 -11.44 4.83 -0.65
N GLY A 104 -12.01 5.87 -0.03
CA GLY A 104 -12.77 5.77 1.22
C GLY A 104 -11.95 5.41 2.46
N LEU A 105 -10.63 5.64 2.44
CA LEU A 105 -9.80 5.36 3.61
C LEU A 105 -10.00 6.38 4.72
N HIS A 106 -10.21 5.88 5.93
CA HIS A 106 -10.38 6.65 7.15
C HIS A 106 -9.86 5.86 8.35
N SER A 107 -9.60 6.56 9.44
CA SER A 107 -9.20 6.01 10.73
C SER A 107 -10.16 4.92 11.18
N GLY A 108 -9.62 3.76 11.57
CA GLY A 108 -10.40 2.67 12.13
C GLY A 108 -10.80 2.88 13.60
N LEU A 109 -10.34 3.97 14.23
CA LEU A 109 -10.61 4.26 15.65
C LEU A 109 -11.84 5.15 15.83
N ASP A 110 -11.95 6.20 15.02
CA ASP A 110 -12.90 7.31 15.20
C ASP A 110 -13.53 7.77 13.88
N ASN A 111 -13.27 7.05 12.78
CA ASN A 111 -13.69 7.40 11.43
C ASN A 111 -13.17 8.76 10.91
N ALA A 112 -12.19 9.36 11.57
CA ALA A 112 -11.56 10.57 11.08
C ALA A 112 -10.88 10.34 9.72
N GLN A 113 -10.93 11.37 8.86
CA GLN A 113 -10.24 11.35 7.58
C GLN A 113 -8.73 11.16 7.77
N VAL A 114 -8.11 10.36 6.91
CA VAL A 114 -6.65 10.20 6.91
C VAL A 114 -6.02 11.50 6.44
N ASN A 115 -5.21 12.15 7.28
CA ASN A 115 -4.47 13.34 6.89
C ASN A 115 -3.14 12.97 6.19
N MET A 116 -3.13 12.96 4.86
CA MET A 116 -1.94 12.66 4.04
C MET A 116 -0.92 13.80 4.04
N HIS A 117 -1.26 14.99 4.54
CA HIS A 117 -0.30 16.07 4.79
C HIS A 117 0.63 15.78 5.97
N GLN A 118 0.31 14.82 6.84
CA GLN A 118 1.26 14.34 7.84
C GLN A 118 2.24 13.35 7.19
N LEU A 119 3.53 13.69 7.11
CA LEU A 119 4.52 12.90 6.36
C LEU A 119 4.57 11.42 6.75
N GLY A 120 4.43 11.10 8.05
CA GLY A 120 4.41 9.71 8.53
C GLY A 120 3.30 8.85 7.92
N ASN A 121 2.20 9.46 7.47
CA ASN A 121 1.07 8.74 6.87
C ASN A 121 1.37 8.21 5.46
N LEU A 122 2.37 8.77 4.76
CA LEU A 122 2.89 8.18 3.52
C LEU A 122 3.44 6.75 3.75
N LEU A 123 3.96 6.48 4.96
CA LEU A 123 4.44 5.16 5.38
C LEU A 123 3.41 4.35 6.14
N GLY A 124 2.24 4.92 6.46
CA GLY A 124 1.17 4.25 7.20
C GLY A 124 1.25 4.39 8.72
N ALA A 125 1.62 5.57 9.23
CA ALA A 125 1.58 5.89 10.66
C ALA A 125 0.15 6.09 11.23
N ILE A 126 -0.89 5.60 10.54
CA ILE A 126 -2.30 5.72 10.92
C ILE A 126 -2.95 4.34 11.07
N GLY A 127 -3.82 4.19 12.07
CA GLY A 127 -4.61 2.98 12.28
C GLY A 127 -5.79 2.91 11.32
N ILE A 128 -5.78 1.95 10.40
CA ILE A 128 -6.85 1.69 9.43
C ILE A 128 -7.46 0.31 9.73
N ALA A 129 -8.78 0.22 9.72
CA ALA A 129 -9.45 -1.08 9.86
C ALA A 129 -9.12 -1.99 8.66
N PRO A 130 -8.86 -3.29 8.88
CA PRO A 130 -8.55 -4.23 7.78
C PRO A 130 -9.59 -4.21 6.66
N LEU A 131 -10.88 -4.07 6.98
CA LEU A 131 -11.97 -3.99 6.00
C LEU A 131 -11.83 -2.77 5.09
N HIS A 132 -11.53 -1.59 5.63
CA HIS A 132 -11.36 -0.36 4.84
C HIS A 132 -10.14 -0.49 3.91
N LEU A 133 -9.06 -1.10 4.39
CA LEU A 133 -7.86 -1.28 3.59
C LEU A 133 -8.06 -2.32 2.47
N ALA A 134 -8.75 -3.43 2.76
CA ALA A 134 -9.13 -4.42 1.74
C ALA A 134 -10.01 -3.77 0.65
N ASN A 135 -11.01 -2.97 1.05
CA ASN A 135 -11.92 -2.31 0.11
C ASN A 135 -11.22 -1.23 -0.74
N ALA A 136 -10.30 -0.47 -0.15
CA ALA A 136 -9.48 0.47 -0.89
C ALA A 136 -8.62 -0.23 -1.97
N PHE A 137 -8.13 -1.44 -1.70
CA PHE A 137 -7.41 -2.25 -2.68
C PHE A 137 -8.34 -2.92 -3.70
N ALA A 138 -9.57 -3.28 -3.30
CA ALA A 138 -10.61 -3.73 -4.23
C ALA A 138 -10.94 -2.68 -5.30
N THR A 139 -10.75 -1.40 -4.98
CA THR A 139 -10.88 -0.33 -5.98
C THR A 139 -9.88 -0.47 -7.12
N PHE A 140 -8.64 -0.89 -6.85
CA PHE A 140 -7.68 -1.18 -7.91
C PHE A 140 -8.03 -2.46 -8.68
N ALA A 141 -8.60 -3.45 -8.00
CA ALA A 141 -9.07 -4.68 -8.62
C ALA A 141 -10.20 -4.44 -9.65
N ASP A 142 -11.11 -3.51 -9.33
CA ASP A 142 -12.31 -3.18 -10.13
C ASP A 142 -12.09 -1.94 -11.01
N ASP A 143 -10.91 -1.86 -11.66
CA ASP A 143 -10.55 -0.80 -12.62
C ASP A 143 -10.81 0.64 -12.12
N GLY A 144 -10.65 0.85 -10.80
CA GLY A 144 -10.80 2.15 -10.15
C GLY A 144 -12.19 2.47 -9.62
N ARG A 145 -13.15 1.54 -9.70
CA ARG A 145 -14.47 1.69 -9.08
C ARG A 145 -14.42 1.32 -7.60
N TYR A 146 -14.75 2.28 -6.74
CA TYR A 146 -14.94 2.05 -5.31
C TYR A 146 -16.41 1.73 -5.04
N CYS A 147 -16.67 0.74 -4.19
CA CYS A 147 -18.01 0.43 -3.68
C CYS A 147 -17.94 0.31 -2.16
N ALA A 148 -18.83 0.99 -1.42
CA ALA A 148 -18.86 0.90 0.04
C ALA A 148 -19.22 -0.52 0.50
N PRO A 149 -18.49 -1.12 1.46
CA PRO A 149 -18.76 -2.49 1.88
C PRO A 149 -20.10 -2.59 2.59
N ILE A 150 -20.90 -3.60 2.23
CA ILE A 150 -22.17 -3.94 2.90
C ILE A 150 -22.10 -5.37 3.44
N ALA A 151 -22.72 -5.61 4.59
CA ALA A 151 -22.77 -6.94 5.21
C ALA A 151 -24.09 -7.69 4.94
N ILE A 152 -25.15 -6.95 4.56
CA ILE A 152 -26.51 -7.49 4.37
C ILE A 152 -26.93 -7.22 2.94
N THR A 153 -27.19 -8.28 2.17
CA THR A 153 -27.62 -8.19 0.76
C THR A 153 -29.14 -8.21 0.61
N GLU A 154 -29.85 -8.80 1.57
CA GLU A 154 -31.31 -8.90 1.56
C GLU A 154 -31.86 -9.12 2.98
N VAL A 155 -32.99 -8.48 3.30
CA VAL A 155 -33.78 -8.74 4.50
C VAL A 155 -35.19 -9.12 4.05
N ARG A 156 -35.78 -10.14 4.68
CA ARG A 156 -37.16 -10.57 4.44
C ARG A 156 -37.92 -10.68 5.75
N ASP A 157 -39.21 -10.36 5.72
CA ASP A 157 -40.11 -10.57 6.85
C ASP A 157 -40.57 -12.06 6.94
N PRO A 158 -41.34 -12.45 7.98
CA PRO A 158 -41.84 -13.83 8.12
C PRO A 158 -42.77 -14.29 6.99
N SER A 159 -43.38 -13.36 6.24
CA SER A 159 -44.22 -13.67 5.08
C SER A 159 -43.40 -13.89 3.80
N GLY A 160 -42.09 -13.63 3.85
CA GLY A 160 -41.18 -13.68 2.71
C GLY A 160 -41.07 -12.36 1.94
N GLN A 161 -41.77 -11.30 2.38
CA GLN A 161 -41.71 -9.97 1.76
C GLN A 161 -40.32 -9.37 1.95
N LYS A 162 -39.73 -8.89 0.85
CA LYS A 162 -38.43 -8.20 0.88
C LYS A 162 -38.57 -6.83 1.54
N LEU A 163 -37.74 -6.58 2.55
CA LEU A 163 -37.63 -5.31 3.24
C LEU A 163 -36.50 -4.46 2.65
N PRO A 164 -36.53 -3.13 2.82
CA PRO A 164 -35.40 -2.27 2.46
C PRO A 164 -34.11 -2.73 3.14
N ALA A 165 -33.03 -2.84 2.36
CA ALA A 165 -31.70 -3.18 2.83
C ALA A 165 -30.69 -2.17 2.29
N ALA A 166 -29.51 -2.10 2.92
CA ALA A 166 -28.43 -1.23 2.45
C ALA A 166 -28.00 -1.63 1.04
N VAL A 167 -27.90 -0.64 0.16
CA VAL A 167 -27.30 -0.81 -1.17
C VAL A 167 -25.89 -0.22 -1.11
N SER A 168 -24.92 -0.92 -1.70
CA SER A 168 -23.55 -0.43 -1.76
C SER A 168 -23.48 0.86 -2.59
N ASP A 169 -22.94 1.93 -2.00
CA ASP A 169 -22.67 3.18 -2.71
C ASP A 169 -21.38 3.03 -3.54
N CYS A 170 -21.53 3.08 -4.86
CA CYS A 170 -20.44 2.87 -5.81
C CYS A 170 -20.14 4.14 -6.60
N ARG A 171 -18.85 4.43 -6.80
CA ARG A 171 -18.37 5.57 -7.58
C ARG A 171 -17.05 5.26 -8.29
N ASN A 172 -16.78 5.95 -9.39
CA ASN A 172 -15.47 5.93 -10.02
C ASN A 172 -14.51 6.78 -9.18
N ALA A 173 -13.59 6.12 -8.47
CA ALA A 173 -12.66 6.74 -7.53
C ALA A 173 -11.28 6.99 -8.15
N VAL A 174 -10.81 6.05 -8.98
CA VAL A 174 -9.51 6.09 -9.65
C VAL A 174 -9.73 5.89 -11.14
N LYS A 175 -8.91 6.54 -11.99
CA LYS A 175 -8.96 6.30 -13.44
C LYS A 175 -8.59 4.83 -13.74
N PRO A 176 -9.27 4.14 -14.67
CA PRO A 176 -8.94 2.75 -15.00
C PRO A 176 -7.48 2.52 -15.35
N ASP A 177 -6.89 3.39 -16.17
CA ASP A 177 -5.47 3.27 -16.54
C ASP A 177 -4.51 3.38 -15.35
N VAL A 178 -4.84 4.23 -14.36
CA VAL A 178 -4.07 4.35 -13.12
C VAL A 178 -4.18 3.07 -12.30
N ALA A 179 -5.40 2.53 -12.13
CA ALA A 179 -5.61 1.26 -11.44
C ALA A 179 -4.84 0.11 -12.09
N ARG A 180 -4.84 0.01 -13.42
CA ARG A 180 -4.07 -0.99 -14.19
C ARG A 180 -2.56 -0.82 -14.02
N GLY A 181 -2.08 0.43 -14.00
CA GLY A 181 -0.69 0.74 -13.69
C GLY A 181 -0.29 0.26 -12.30
N VAL A 182 -1.12 0.54 -11.28
CA VAL A 182 -0.92 0.01 -9.92
C VAL A 182 -0.93 -1.52 -9.91
N ASN A 183 -1.90 -2.16 -10.57
CA ASN A 183 -2.00 -3.62 -10.66
C ASN A 183 -0.76 -4.25 -11.28
N SER A 184 -0.17 -3.64 -12.31
CA SER A 184 1.04 -4.17 -12.95
C SER A 184 2.23 -4.22 -11.97
N VAL A 185 2.40 -3.19 -11.14
CA VAL A 185 3.49 -3.12 -10.15
C VAL A 185 3.20 -3.92 -8.89
N LEU A 186 1.94 -4.01 -8.45
CA LEU A 186 1.58 -4.82 -7.28
C LEU A 186 1.62 -6.34 -7.56
N GLN A 187 1.55 -6.77 -8.82
CA GLN A 187 1.90 -8.14 -9.19
C GLN A 187 3.40 -8.42 -8.98
N ASP A 188 4.27 -7.44 -9.24
CA ASP A 188 5.72 -7.60 -9.07
C ASP A 188 6.14 -7.76 -7.61
N VAL A 189 5.33 -7.27 -6.66
CA VAL A 189 5.56 -7.50 -5.22
C VAL A 189 5.68 -8.99 -4.93
N LEU A 190 4.83 -9.82 -5.52
CA LEU A 190 4.80 -11.26 -5.32
C LEU A 190 5.81 -12.01 -6.20
N LYS A 191 6.15 -11.47 -7.37
CA LYS A 191 7.05 -12.13 -8.34
C LYS A 191 8.53 -11.87 -8.07
N ARG A 192 8.87 -10.65 -7.66
CA ARG A 192 10.27 -10.17 -7.58
C ARG A 192 10.52 -9.09 -6.53
N GLY A 193 9.57 -8.88 -5.62
CA GLY A 193 9.61 -7.82 -4.64
C GLY A 193 9.49 -8.31 -3.19
N SER A 194 9.03 -7.41 -2.33
CA SER A 194 8.90 -7.62 -0.88
C SER A 194 7.97 -8.77 -0.46
N GLY A 195 7.16 -9.32 -1.37
CA GLY A 195 6.31 -10.48 -1.14
C GLY A 195 6.84 -11.78 -1.77
N VAL A 196 8.03 -11.77 -2.38
CA VAL A 196 8.54 -12.91 -3.17
C VAL A 196 8.67 -14.20 -2.36
N TYR A 197 8.88 -14.11 -1.04
CA TYR A 197 9.03 -15.26 -0.15
C TYR A 197 7.73 -15.72 0.51
N ILE A 198 6.59 -15.08 0.21
CA ILE A 198 5.28 -15.55 0.69
C ILE A 198 5.00 -16.94 0.12
N ASN A 199 4.62 -17.88 0.97
CA ASN A 199 4.21 -19.23 0.58
C ASN A 199 2.89 -19.60 1.27
N PRO A 200 1.97 -20.32 0.60
CA PRO A 200 2.05 -20.81 -0.79
C PRO A 200 2.02 -19.68 -1.85
N LYS A 201 2.47 -19.96 -3.08
CA LYS A 201 2.45 -19.01 -4.20
C LYS A 201 1.04 -18.90 -4.79
N VAL A 202 0.30 -17.87 -4.39
CA VAL A 202 -1.07 -17.63 -4.91
C VAL A 202 -1.03 -17.35 -6.42
N GLN A 203 0.00 -16.64 -6.88
CA GLN A 203 0.19 -16.25 -8.28
C GLN A 203 0.43 -17.42 -9.25
N ASP A 204 0.77 -18.60 -8.74
CA ASP A 204 0.92 -19.81 -9.56
C ASP A 204 -0.45 -20.45 -9.84
N LYS A 205 -1.50 -20.04 -9.11
CA LYS A 205 -2.87 -20.55 -9.25
C LYS A 205 -3.79 -19.57 -9.98
N VAL A 206 -3.69 -18.28 -9.67
CA VAL A 206 -4.58 -17.24 -10.22
C VAL A 206 -3.84 -15.91 -10.41
N PRO A 207 -4.24 -15.05 -11.36
CA PRO A 207 -3.84 -13.66 -11.40
C PRO A 207 -4.15 -12.94 -10.09
N VAL A 208 -3.11 -12.38 -9.46
CA VAL A 208 -3.21 -11.78 -8.12
C VAL A 208 -2.18 -10.66 -7.96
N ALA A 209 -2.57 -9.60 -7.29
CA ALA A 209 -1.71 -8.48 -6.91
C ALA A 209 -1.72 -8.34 -5.39
N ALA A 210 -0.63 -7.86 -4.80
CA ALA A 210 -0.56 -7.64 -3.37
C ALA A 210 0.42 -6.55 -2.96
N LYS A 211 0.29 -6.08 -1.72
CA LYS A 211 1.30 -5.24 -1.07
C LYS A 211 1.55 -5.73 0.36
N THR A 212 2.83 -5.89 0.68
CA THR A 212 3.29 -6.10 2.06
C THR A 212 3.36 -4.79 2.85
N GLY A 213 3.17 -4.86 4.16
CA GLY A 213 3.35 -3.76 5.09
C GLY A 213 4.03 -4.22 6.36
N THR A 214 4.95 -3.42 6.87
CA THR A 214 5.70 -3.69 8.10
C THR A 214 5.86 -2.36 8.81
N SER A 215 5.37 -2.27 10.04
CA SER A 215 5.48 -1.06 10.85
C SER A 215 6.87 -0.91 11.45
N ASN A 216 7.09 0.24 12.07
CA ASN A 216 8.24 0.43 12.96
C ASN A 216 8.28 -0.67 14.04
N ASN A 217 9.50 -1.05 14.43
CA ASN A 217 9.80 -2.14 15.38
C ASN A 217 9.16 -3.49 15.03
N ASN A 218 8.69 -3.67 13.78
CA ASN A 218 8.06 -4.90 13.31
C ASN A 218 6.80 -5.33 14.10
N GLY A 219 6.23 -4.44 14.92
CA GLY A 219 5.12 -4.76 15.83
C GLY A 219 3.79 -5.05 15.13
N ALA A 220 3.65 -4.60 13.88
CA ALA A 220 2.53 -4.88 13.01
C ALA A 220 3.02 -5.24 11.60
N THR A 221 2.52 -6.35 11.08
CA THR A 221 2.79 -6.79 9.72
C THR A 221 1.49 -7.05 8.97
N TRP A 222 1.52 -6.78 7.67
CA TRP A 222 0.35 -6.77 6.81
C TRP A 222 0.66 -7.40 5.45
N VAL A 223 -0.34 -8.07 4.89
CA VAL A 223 -0.45 -8.29 3.45
C VAL A 223 -1.85 -7.95 3.02
N VAL A 224 -1.98 -7.09 2.03
CA VAL A 224 -3.25 -6.77 1.39
C VAL A 224 -3.13 -7.18 -0.06
N GLY A 225 -3.96 -8.11 -0.50
CA GLY A 225 -3.90 -8.64 -1.84
C GLY A 225 -5.26 -9.03 -2.38
N TYR A 226 -5.35 -9.06 -3.71
CA TYR A 226 -6.60 -9.16 -4.42
C TYR A 226 -6.46 -9.84 -5.77
N THR A 227 -7.54 -10.49 -6.20
CA THR A 227 -7.82 -10.86 -7.60
C THR A 227 -8.79 -9.84 -8.19
N SER A 228 -9.25 -10.03 -9.42
CA SER A 228 -10.29 -9.18 -10.04
C SER A 228 -11.65 -9.19 -9.32
N GLY A 229 -11.88 -10.13 -8.39
CA GLY A 229 -13.20 -10.35 -7.76
C GLY A 229 -13.17 -10.57 -6.25
N LEU A 230 -12.00 -10.52 -5.62
CA LEU A 230 -11.82 -10.69 -4.18
C LEU A 230 -10.65 -9.84 -3.69
N ALA A 231 -10.83 -9.11 -2.59
CA ALA A 231 -9.75 -8.42 -1.89
C ALA A 231 -9.70 -8.85 -0.42
N THR A 232 -8.50 -9.11 0.08
CA THR A 232 -8.25 -9.62 1.43
C THR A 232 -7.13 -8.84 2.10
N ALA A 233 -7.35 -8.39 3.33
CA ALA A 233 -6.33 -7.84 4.20
C ALA A 233 -6.01 -8.83 5.33
N SER A 234 -4.74 -9.16 5.50
CA SER A 234 -4.21 -9.98 6.58
C SER A 234 -3.31 -9.13 7.46
N PHE A 235 -3.50 -9.25 8.77
CA PHE A 235 -2.77 -8.53 9.81
C PHE A 235 -2.20 -9.51 10.82
N PHE A 236 -0.95 -9.28 11.21
CA PHE A 236 -0.36 -9.90 12.39
C PHE A 236 0.29 -8.83 13.26
N GLY A 237 -0.11 -8.77 14.52
CA GLY A 237 0.42 -7.86 15.52
C GLY A 237 -0.41 -7.89 16.79
N ASP A 238 -0.01 -7.10 17.78
CA ASP A 238 -0.73 -6.97 19.04
C ASP A 238 -1.94 -6.04 18.88
N THR A 239 -3.14 -6.55 19.14
CA THR A 239 -4.41 -5.80 19.04
C THR A 239 -4.74 -5.01 20.30
N THR A 240 -4.00 -5.20 21.40
CA THR A 240 -4.25 -4.58 22.71
C THR A 240 -3.31 -3.41 22.95
N GLU A 241 -2.01 -3.64 22.82
CA GLU A 241 -0.98 -2.63 23.04
C GLU A 241 -0.46 -2.01 21.73
N GLY A 242 -1.00 -2.46 20.59
CA GLY A 242 -0.63 -1.97 19.27
C GLY A 242 0.86 -2.16 19.00
N GLN A 243 1.50 -1.11 18.47
CA GLN A 243 2.93 -1.16 18.12
C GLN A 243 3.87 -1.00 19.33
N LYS A 244 3.35 -0.93 20.57
CA LYS A 244 4.21 -0.93 21.77
C LYS A 244 4.95 -2.25 21.94
N ARG A 245 4.35 -3.37 21.51
CA ARG A 245 5.01 -4.66 21.46
C ARG A 245 5.79 -4.79 20.15
N ALA A 246 7.11 -4.86 20.26
CA ALA A 246 7.97 -5.08 19.11
C ALA A 246 7.77 -6.49 18.55
N GLY A 247 7.84 -6.63 17.22
CA GLY A 247 7.93 -7.92 16.53
C GLY A 247 9.39 -8.31 16.30
N GLN A 248 10.28 -7.95 17.22
CA GLN A 248 11.72 -8.19 17.16
C GLN A 248 12.13 -9.05 18.34
N ASP A 249 13.06 -9.98 18.10
CA ASP A 249 13.56 -10.94 19.09
C ASP A 249 12.44 -11.71 19.82
N VAL A 250 11.41 -12.12 19.08
CA VAL A 250 10.24 -12.83 19.60
C VAL A 250 10.21 -14.30 19.17
N THR A 251 9.67 -15.16 20.02
CA THR A 251 9.38 -16.56 19.68
C THR A 251 7.88 -16.75 19.54
N ILE A 252 7.44 -17.20 18.37
CA ILE A 252 6.02 -17.46 18.07
C ILE A 252 5.90 -18.92 17.68
N ASN A 253 5.06 -19.66 18.42
CA ASN A 253 4.83 -21.09 18.22
C ASN A 253 6.15 -21.90 18.10
N GLY A 254 7.11 -21.64 19.00
CA GLY A 254 8.41 -22.33 19.03
C GLY A 254 9.44 -21.87 18.00
N LYS A 255 9.12 -20.93 17.10
CA LYS A 255 10.07 -20.38 16.12
C LYS A 255 10.51 -18.97 16.52
N PHE A 256 11.83 -18.77 16.59
CA PHE A 256 12.44 -17.46 16.86
C PHE A 256 12.46 -16.58 15.61
N TYR A 257 12.15 -15.30 15.80
CA TYR A 257 12.20 -14.26 14.79
C TYR A 257 13.01 -13.07 15.32
N LYS A 258 14.15 -12.79 14.67
CA LYS A 258 14.94 -11.58 14.96
C LYS A 258 14.14 -10.31 14.65
N ALA A 259 13.43 -10.31 13.53
CA ALA A 259 12.50 -9.25 13.14
C ALA A 259 11.46 -9.84 12.20
N ILE A 260 10.17 -9.64 12.49
CA ILE A 260 9.07 -10.14 11.66
C ILE A 260 8.82 -9.16 10.51
N ASP A 261 8.85 -9.66 9.28
CA ASP A 261 8.47 -8.88 8.11
C ASP A 261 7.11 -9.34 7.53
N GLY A 262 6.47 -8.49 6.72
CA GLY A 262 5.16 -8.71 6.10
C GLY A 262 4.99 -10.10 5.47
N TYR A 263 6.03 -10.59 4.81
CA TYR A 263 6.00 -11.89 4.14
C TYR A 263 6.10 -13.10 5.07
N MET A 264 6.43 -12.92 6.36
CA MET A 264 6.76 -14.04 7.27
C MET A 264 5.53 -14.63 7.97
N LEU A 265 4.59 -13.80 8.42
CA LEU A 265 3.39 -14.23 9.16
C LEU A 265 2.10 -13.79 8.48
N ALA A 266 1.90 -12.47 8.30
CA ALA A 266 0.74 -11.94 7.59
C ALA A 266 0.64 -12.49 6.15
N GLY A 267 1.79 -12.69 5.49
CA GLY A 267 1.90 -13.28 4.16
C GLY A 267 1.34 -14.70 4.07
N PRO A 268 1.88 -15.69 4.79
CA PRO A 268 1.34 -17.06 4.77
C PRO A 268 -0.11 -17.14 5.26
N GLN A 269 -0.52 -16.31 6.22
CA GLN A 269 -1.94 -16.21 6.62
C GLN A 269 -2.83 -15.83 5.43
N TRP A 270 -2.47 -14.76 4.72
CA TRP A 270 -3.16 -14.32 3.51
C TRP A 270 -3.13 -15.38 2.42
N ALA A 271 -1.95 -15.94 2.14
CA ALA A 271 -1.77 -16.88 1.04
C ALA A 271 -2.53 -18.19 1.25
N ASN A 272 -2.49 -18.76 2.46
CA ASN A 272 -3.23 -19.98 2.77
C ASN A 272 -4.74 -19.80 2.64
N TYR A 273 -5.28 -18.62 2.99
CA TYR A 273 -6.68 -18.30 2.74
C TYR A 273 -6.96 -18.17 1.23
N MET A 274 -6.17 -17.34 0.53
CA MET A 274 -6.41 -17.06 -0.90
C MET A 274 -6.32 -18.30 -1.78
N VAL A 275 -5.39 -19.24 -1.53
CA VAL A 275 -5.30 -20.47 -2.34
C VAL A 275 -6.52 -21.39 -2.21
N GLN A 276 -7.34 -21.20 -1.17
CA GLN A 276 -8.59 -21.96 -1.00
C GLN A 276 -9.77 -21.25 -1.65
N VAL A 277 -9.87 -19.92 -1.50
CA VAL A 277 -11.09 -19.19 -1.88
C VAL A 277 -10.99 -18.45 -3.20
N ALA A 278 -9.80 -18.12 -3.71
CA ALA A 278 -9.67 -17.21 -4.85
C ALA A 278 -10.35 -17.74 -6.12
N GLY A 279 -10.41 -19.07 -6.31
CA GLY A 279 -11.11 -19.70 -7.42
C GLY A 279 -12.65 -19.68 -7.32
N MET A 280 -13.21 -19.28 -6.16
CA MET A 280 -14.66 -19.12 -5.96
C MET A 280 -15.17 -17.75 -6.45
N TYR A 281 -14.27 -16.83 -6.76
CA TYR A 281 -14.55 -15.47 -7.20
C TYR A 281 -13.90 -15.20 -8.57
N PRO A 282 -14.32 -14.15 -9.30
CA PRO A 282 -13.62 -13.75 -10.51
C PRO A 282 -12.12 -13.56 -10.26
N ALA A 283 -11.29 -14.24 -11.05
CA ALA A 283 -9.84 -14.13 -10.99
C ALA A 283 -9.24 -14.07 -12.40
N VAL A 284 -9.81 -13.20 -13.24
CA VAL A 284 -9.29 -12.96 -14.59
C VAL A 284 -8.03 -12.11 -14.54
N ALA A 285 -7.21 -12.18 -15.59
CA ALA A 285 -6.02 -11.37 -15.69
C ALA A 285 -6.37 -9.87 -15.63
N PHE A 286 -5.59 -9.10 -14.88
CA PHE A 286 -5.74 -7.65 -14.85
C PHE A 286 -5.41 -7.07 -16.23
N PRO A 287 -6.22 -6.13 -16.77
CA PRO A 287 -5.86 -5.44 -18.00
C PRO A 287 -4.50 -4.73 -17.85
N PRO A 288 -3.65 -4.75 -18.89
CA PRO A 288 -2.37 -4.05 -18.84
C PRO A 288 -2.57 -2.53 -18.80
N PRO A 289 -1.62 -1.77 -18.22
CA PRO A 289 -1.62 -0.31 -18.35
C PRO A 289 -1.42 0.11 -19.81
N PRO A 290 -1.88 1.30 -20.22
CA PRO A 290 -1.64 1.80 -21.56
C PRO A 290 -0.13 1.99 -21.83
N PRO A 291 0.35 1.82 -23.07
CA PRO A 291 1.76 1.98 -23.41
C PRO A 291 2.35 3.37 -23.05
N SER A 292 1.52 4.40 -22.97
CA SER A 292 1.92 5.74 -22.53
C SER A 292 2.45 5.77 -21.08
N MET A 293 2.04 4.82 -20.23
CA MET A 293 2.48 4.74 -18.83
C MET A 293 3.78 3.95 -18.64
N THR A 294 4.18 3.11 -19.59
CA THR A 294 5.37 2.26 -19.44
C THR A 294 6.68 2.98 -19.76
N GLY A 295 6.62 4.23 -20.27
CA GLY A 295 7.78 4.98 -20.76
C GLY A 295 8.49 4.25 -21.93
N PRO A 296 9.52 4.85 -22.54
CA PRO A 296 10.45 4.07 -23.35
C PRO A 296 11.16 3.05 -22.45
N GLU A 297 11.34 1.81 -22.93
CA GLU A 297 12.14 0.81 -22.23
C GLU A 297 13.52 1.40 -21.93
N SER A 298 13.90 1.45 -20.66
CA SER A 298 15.30 1.71 -20.32
C SER A 298 16.12 0.53 -20.83
N PRO A 299 17.25 0.73 -21.53
CA PRO A 299 18.07 -0.36 -22.01
C PRO A 299 18.47 -1.22 -20.80
N SER A 300 18.21 -2.53 -20.91
CA SER A 300 18.67 -3.51 -19.93
C SER A 300 20.14 -3.27 -19.61
N PRO A 301 20.56 -3.25 -18.34
CA PRO A 301 21.99 -3.24 -18.04
C PRO A 301 22.58 -4.51 -18.66
N GLY A 302 23.41 -4.31 -19.68
CA GLY A 302 24.16 -5.40 -20.29
C GLY A 302 24.95 -6.15 -19.21
N PRO A 303 25.20 -7.46 -19.39
CA PRO A 303 25.92 -8.25 -18.40
C PRO A 303 27.26 -7.58 -18.09
N SER A 304 27.48 -7.27 -16.81
CA SER A 304 28.78 -6.87 -16.29
C SER A 304 29.80 -7.91 -16.71
N ARG A 305 30.81 -7.50 -17.49
CA ARG A 305 32.01 -8.31 -17.73
C ARG A 305 32.92 -8.29 -16.52
#